data_AF-V4SHU8-F1
#
_entry.id   AF-V4SHU8-F1
#
_cell.length_a   1.000
_cell.length_b   1.000
_cell.length_c   1.000
_cell.angle_alpha   90.00
_cell.angle_beta   90.00
_cell.angle_gamma   90.00
#
_symmetry.space_group_name_H-M   'P 1'
#
loop_
_entity.id
_entity.type
_entity.pdbx_description
1 polymer ?
#
loop_
_entity_poly.entity_id
_entity_poly.type
_entity_poly.pdbx_seq_one_letter_code
_entity_poly.pdbx_strand_id
1 'polypeptide(L)'
;MTADAALDPSGLVAIAICHGFALFVAVAIGANISGGHVNPAVTFGLALGGQITILTGIFYWIAQLLGSIVASFLLKVVTGGLAVPTHNVAAGVGAIEGVVMEIIITFGLVYTVYATAADPKKGSLGTIAPIAIGFIVGANILAAGPFSGGSMNPARSFGPAVASGNFQDNWIYWVGPLIGGGLAGLIYGNVFMHSEHAPLSNDY
;
A
#
# COMPACT_ATOMS: atom_id res chain seq x y z
N MET A 1 25.66 9.88 -3.86
CA MET A 1 25.75 11.18 -4.54
C MET A 1 25.13 11.02 -5.91
N THR A 2 24.01 11.68 -6.18
CA THR A 2 23.65 12.22 -7.50
C THR A 2 22.52 13.23 -7.28
N ALA A 3 22.74 14.43 -7.78
CA ALA A 3 21.93 15.61 -7.51
C ALA A 3 20.66 15.72 -8.39
N ASP A 4 20.45 14.81 -9.35
CA ASP A 4 19.31 14.86 -10.30
C ASP A 4 18.92 13.45 -10.80
N ALA A 5 18.90 12.46 -9.90
CA ALA A 5 18.85 11.06 -10.30
C ALA A 5 17.53 10.66 -10.99
N ALA A 6 17.57 10.47 -12.31
CA ALA A 6 16.89 9.33 -12.90
C ALA A 6 17.25 8.10 -12.04
N LEU A 7 16.25 7.31 -11.62
CA LEU A 7 16.47 6.08 -10.87
C LEU A 7 17.42 5.18 -11.68
N ASP A 8 18.71 5.15 -11.30
CA ASP A 8 19.63 4.20 -11.92
C ASP A 8 19.18 2.77 -11.54
N PRO A 9 19.47 1.76 -12.38
CA PRO A 9 18.97 0.41 -12.13
C PRO A 9 19.31 -0.13 -10.74
N SER A 10 20.48 0.21 -10.21
CA SER A 10 20.90 -0.15 -8.85
C SER A 10 20.07 0.51 -7.76
N GLY A 11 19.77 1.80 -7.89
CA GLY A 11 18.96 2.57 -6.96
C GLY A 11 17.52 2.10 -6.94
N LEU A 12 16.96 1.77 -8.11
CA LEU A 12 15.63 1.18 -8.22
C LEU A 12 15.54 -0.16 -7.47
N VAL A 13 16.50 -1.05 -7.67
CA VAL A 13 16.57 -2.35 -6.97
C VAL A 13 16.71 -2.15 -5.46
N ALA A 14 17.59 -1.25 -5.02
CA ALA A 14 17.77 -0.94 -3.61
C ALA A 14 16.49 -0.41 -2.95
N ILE A 15 15.79 0.52 -3.61
CA ILE A 15 14.52 1.08 -3.12
C ILE A 15 13.43 0.01 -3.06
N ALA A 16 13.31 -0.81 -4.10
CA ALA A 16 12.30 -1.87 -4.17
C ALA A 16 12.49 -2.93 -3.07
N ILE A 17 13.73 -3.42 -2.89
CA ILE A 17 14.05 -4.40 -1.83
C ILE A 17 13.82 -3.77 -0.45
N CYS A 18 14.24 -2.52 -0.26
CA CYS A 18 14.03 -1.80 1.00
C CYS A 18 12.55 -1.71 1.35
N HIS A 19 11.68 -1.30 0.41
CA HIS A 19 10.25 -1.24 0.66
C HIS A 19 9.64 -2.62 0.89
N GLY A 20 10.06 -3.64 0.13
CA GLY A 20 9.56 -4.99 0.30
C GLY A 20 9.89 -5.60 1.65
N PHE A 21 11.13 -5.46 2.12
CA PHE A 21 11.55 -5.94 3.43
C PHE A 21 10.93 -5.12 4.57
N ALA A 22 10.91 -3.80 4.45
CA ALA A 22 10.34 -2.93 5.49
C ALA A 22 8.83 -3.18 5.65
N LEU A 23 8.10 -3.33 4.54
CA LEU A 23 6.67 -3.62 4.61
C LEU A 23 6.40 -5.02 5.13
N PHE A 24 7.19 -6.03 4.73
CA PHE A 24 7.09 -7.37 5.31
C PHE A 24 7.19 -7.30 6.84
N VAL A 25 8.23 -6.66 7.36
CA VAL A 25 8.42 -6.54 8.81
C VAL A 25 7.30 -5.72 9.45
N ALA A 26 6.90 -4.58 8.87
CA ALA A 26 5.84 -3.73 9.40
C ALA A 26 4.48 -4.44 9.49
N VAL A 27 4.15 -5.25 8.47
CA VAL A 27 2.95 -6.09 8.48
C VAL A 27 3.09 -7.17 9.56
N ALA A 28 4.22 -7.88 9.62
CA ALA A 28 4.44 -8.98 10.56
C ALA A 28 4.33 -8.53 12.03
N ILE A 29 4.95 -7.41 12.40
CA ILE A 29 4.91 -6.89 13.77
C ILE A 29 3.53 -6.33 14.15
N GLY A 30 2.73 -5.91 13.17
CA GLY A 30 1.38 -5.38 13.38
C GLY A 30 0.28 -6.43 13.26
N ALA A 31 0.55 -7.60 12.65
CA ALA A 31 -0.47 -8.56 12.23
C ALA A 31 -1.40 -9.00 13.36
N ASN A 32 -0.85 -9.35 14.53
CA ASN A 32 -1.64 -9.87 15.66
C ASN A 32 -2.23 -8.78 16.57
N ILE A 33 -2.01 -7.50 16.25
CA ILE A 33 -2.50 -6.36 17.05
C ILE A 33 -3.51 -5.53 16.24
N SER A 34 -3.15 -5.20 15.00
CA SER A 34 -3.89 -4.30 14.12
C SER A 34 -4.15 -4.87 12.72
N GLY A 35 -3.78 -6.13 12.46
CA GLY A 35 -3.81 -6.70 11.10
C GLY A 35 -2.72 -6.15 10.18
N GLY A 36 -1.85 -5.25 10.65
CA GLY A 36 -0.68 -4.80 9.89
C GLY A 36 -1.00 -4.05 8.59
N HIS A 37 -2.04 -3.19 8.57
CA HIS A 37 -2.47 -2.53 7.33
C HIS A 37 -1.41 -1.61 6.72
N VAL A 38 -0.80 -0.74 7.54
CA VAL A 38 0.30 0.21 7.19
C VAL A 38 -0.01 1.16 5.98
N ASN A 39 -1.23 1.12 5.46
CA ASN A 39 -1.60 1.74 4.19
C ASN A 39 -3.10 2.11 4.17
N PRO A 40 -3.46 3.38 3.91
CA PRO A 40 -4.86 3.79 3.79
C PRO A 40 -5.65 3.04 2.72
N ALA A 41 -5.04 2.71 1.58
CA ALA A 41 -5.69 1.95 0.51
C ALA A 41 -6.00 0.50 0.90
N VAL A 42 -5.12 -0.14 1.69
CA VAL A 42 -5.37 -1.46 2.28
C VAL A 42 -6.53 -1.38 3.27
N THR A 43 -6.49 -0.41 4.20
CA THR A 43 -7.58 -0.18 5.15
C THR A 43 -8.91 0.07 4.46
N PHE A 44 -8.90 0.86 3.38
CA PHE A 44 -10.10 1.18 2.61
C PHE A 44 -10.67 -0.04 1.89
N GLY A 45 -9.82 -0.81 1.19
CA GLY A 45 -10.23 -2.04 0.53
C GLY A 45 -10.86 -3.02 1.52
N LEU A 46 -10.22 -3.21 2.68
CA LEU A 46 -10.74 -4.04 3.77
C LEU A 46 -12.08 -3.52 4.31
N ALA A 47 -12.26 -2.21 4.43
CA ALA A 47 -13.54 -1.63 4.87
C ALA A 47 -14.66 -1.91 3.85
N LEU A 48 -14.37 -1.77 2.55
CA LEU A 48 -15.35 -2.02 1.49
C LEU A 48 -15.74 -3.49 1.37
N GLY A 49 -14.83 -4.43 1.64
CA GLY A 49 -15.18 -5.85 1.74
C GLY A 49 -15.59 -6.30 3.15
N GLY A 50 -15.97 -5.38 4.05
CA GLY A 50 -16.56 -5.69 5.35
C GLY A 50 -15.61 -6.29 6.39
N GLN A 51 -14.30 -6.18 6.21
CA GLN A 51 -13.27 -6.77 7.09
C GLN A 51 -12.84 -5.84 8.25
N ILE A 52 -13.22 -4.57 8.21
CA ILE A 52 -12.98 -3.59 9.27
C ILE A 52 -14.13 -2.58 9.30
N THR A 53 -14.49 -2.09 10.49
CA THR A 53 -15.52 -1.03 10.60
C THR A 53 -14.99 0.30 10.05
N ILE A 54 -15.89 1.13 9.51
CA ILE A 54 -15.53 2.45 8.97
C ILE A 54 -14.88 3.32 10.04
N LEU A 55 -15.41 3.32 11.27
CA LEU A 55 -14.86 4.14 12.36
C LEU A 55 -13.44 3.72 12.72
N THR A 56 -13.17 2.42 12.85
CA THR A 56 -11.81 1.92 13.07
C THR A 56 -10.91 2.25 11.87
N GLY A 57 -11.42 2.15 10.65
CA GLY A 57 -10.69 2.52 9.43
C GLY A 57 -10.24 3.99 9.43
N ILE A 58 -11.08 4.91 9.90
CA ILE A 58 -10.72 6.33 10.03
C ILE A 58 -9.57 6.51 11.03
N PHE A 59 -9.60 5.86 12.19
CA PHE A 59 -8.49 5.93 13.15
C PHE A 59 -7.20 5.32 12.59
N TYR A 60 -7.30 4.27 11.77
CA TYR A 60 -6.15 3.71 11.07
C TYR A 60 -5.55 4.71 10.09
N TRP A 61 -6.37 5.40 9.29
CA TRP A 61 -5.87 6.44 8.38
C TRP A 61 -5.15 7.55 9.13
N ILE A 62 -5.72 8.06 10.23
CA ILE A 62 -5.07 9.08 11.06
C ILE A 62 -3.71 8.60 11.56
N ALA A 63 -3.65 7.40 12.13
CA ALA A 63 -2.40 6.82 12.64
C ALA A 63 -1.36 6.62 11.52
N GLN A 64 -1.77 6.12 10.36
CA GLN A 64 -0.90 5.90 9.20
C GLN A 64 -0.34 7.21 8.65
N LEU A 65 -1.16 8.25 8.53
CA LEU A 65 -0.75 9.57 8.05
C LEU A 65 0.20 10.24 9.03
N LEU A 66 -0.13 10.24 10.32
CA LEU A 66 0.74 10.80 11.37
C LEU A 66 2.09 10.07 11.42
N GLY A 67 2.09 8.74 11.38
CA GLY A 67 3.31 7.94 11.36
C GLY A 67 4.20 8.28 10.16
N SER A 68 3.61 8.42 8.96
CA SER A 68 4.37 8.79 7.76
C SER A 68 4.94 10.22 7.82
N ILE A 69 4.18 11.18 8.34
CA ILE A 69 4.65 12.56 8.56
C ILE A 69 5.84 12.55 9.52
N VAL A 70 5.70 11.90 10.68
CA VAL A 70 6.76 11.82 11.70
C VAL A 70 8.02 11.18 11.10
N ALA A 71 7.89 10.05 10.41
CA ALA A 71 9.03 9.39 9.76
C ALA A 71 9.72 10.29 8.73
N SER A 72 8.97 11.07 7.96
CA SER A 72 9.51 11.97 6.94
C SER A 72 10.30 13.14 7.54
N PHE A 73 9.81 13.73 8.65
CA PHE A 73 10.57 14.75 9.38
C PHE A 73 11.78 14.17 10.11
N LEU A 74 11.67 12.98 10.70
CA LEU A 74 12.81 12.29 11.31
C LEU A 74 13.89 12.02 10.27
N LEU A 75 13.52 11.54 9.07
CA LEU A 75 14.45 11.35 7.95
C LEU A 75 15.18 12.66 7.61
N LYS A 76 14.45 13.77 7.50
CA LYS A 76 15.03 15.10 7.24
C LYS A 76 16.05 15.50 8.30
N VAL A 77 15.78 15.23 9.58
CA VAL A 77 16.70 15.51 10.68
C VAL A 77 17.96 14.64 10.60
N VAL A 78 17.81 13.31 10.50
CA VAL A 78 18.96 12.39 10.57
C VAL A 78 19.85 12.43 9.32
N THR A 79 19.32 12.94 8.21
CA THR A 79 20.09 13.18 6.97
C THR A 79 20.75 14.56 6.94
N GLY A 80 20.66 15.35 8.01
CA GLY A 80 21.28 16.68 8.06
C GLY A 80 20.56 17.73 7.22
N GLY A 81 19.25 17.58 7.02
CA GLY A 81 18.42 18.53 6.28
C GLY A 81 18.35 18.27 4.77
N LEU A 82 18.81 17.11 4.29
CA LEU A 82 18.63 16.72 2.89
C LEU A 82 17.14 16.69 2.51
N ALA A 83 16.88 16.92 1.21
CA ALA A 83 15.53 16.91 0.67
C ALA A 83 14.86 15.54 0.87
N VAL A 84 13.60 15.55 1.30
CA VAL A 84 12.77 14.35 1.40
C VAL A 84 12.05 14.16 0.05
N PRO A 85 12.37 13.10 -0.72
CA PRO A 85 11.83 12.94 -2.06
C PRO A 85 10.33 12.64 -2.04
N THR A 86 9.57 13.29 -2.91
CA THR A 86 8.14 13.02 -3.13
C THR A 86 7.94 12.09 -4.32
N HIS A 87 6.84 11.32 -4.31
CA HIS A 87 6.42 10.62 -5.52
C HIS A 87 5.90 11.64 -6.53
N ASN A 88 6.32 11.48 -7.78
CA ASN A 88 5.81 12.22 -8.93
C ASN A 88 5.74 11.28 -10.12
N VAL A 89 4.83 11.56 -11.06
CA VAL A 89 4.85 10.89 -12.36
C VAL A 89 6.10 11.33 -13.13
N ALA A 90 6.69 10.41 -13.87
CA ALA A 90 7.88 10.68 -14.66
C ALA A 90 7.60 11.69 -15.77
N ALA A 91 8.62 12.45 -16.19
CA ALA A 91 8.50 13.39 -17.29
C ALA A 91 8.02 12.67 -18.57
N GLY A 92 6.94 13.16 -19.18
CA GLY A 92 6.32 12.56 -20.35
C GLY A 92 5.24 11.51 -20.04
N VAL A 93 5.05 11.13 -18.77
CA VAL A 93 3.91 10.32 -18.32
C VAL A 93 2.78 11.25 -17.89
N GLY A 94 1.60 11.09 -18.46
CA GLY A 94 0.43 11.88 -18.09
C GLY A 94 -0.14 11.46 -16.73
N ALA A 95 -0.91 12.37 -16.12
CA ALA A 95 -1.51 12.12 -14.81
C ALA A 95 -2.47 10.92 -14.82
N ILE A 96 -3.21 10.72 -15.92
CA ILE A 96 -4.14 9.60 -16.07
C ILE A 96 -3.38 8.28 -16.11
N GLU A 97 -2.30 8.20 -16.88
CA GLU A 97 -1.42 7.04 -16.96
C GLU A 97 -0.83 6.71 -15.58
N GLY A 98 -0.42 7.75 -14.82
CA GLY A 98 0.01 7.60 -13.43
C GLY A 98 -1.08 7.04 -12.52
N VAL A 99 -2.31 7.55 -12.62
CA VAL A 99 -3.47 7.03 -11.87
C VAL A 99 -3.75 5.58 -12.22
N VAL A 100 -3.78 5.23 -13.52
CA VAL A 100 -4.03 3.85 -13.98
C VAL A 100 -2.94 2.91 -13.50
N MET A 101 -1.67 3.31 -13.55
CA MET A 101 -0.56 2.54 -12.99
C MET A 101 -0.80 2.26 -11.51
N GLU A 102 -1.07 3.30 -10.71
CA GLU A 102 -1.33 3.19 -9.27
C GLU A 102 -2.57 2.35 -8.93
N ILE A 103 -3.62 2.38 -9.78
CA ILE A 103 -4.78 1.48 -9.65
C ILE A 103 -4.33 0.03 -9.74
N ILE A 104 -3.58 -0.34 -10.78
CA ILE A 104 -3.19 -1.72 -11.07
C ILE A 104 -2.30 -2.28 -9.95
N ILE A 105 -1.25 -1.54 -9.58
CA ILE A 105 -0.30 -2.03 -8.57
C ILE A 105 -0.92 -2.08 -7.16
N THR A 106 -1.83 -1.14 -6.84
CA THR A 106 -2.54 -1.17 -5.55
C THR A 106 -3.59 -2.26 -5.52
N PHE A 107 -4.27 -2.53 -6.63
CA PHE A 107 -5.15 -3.70 -6.75
C PHE A 107 -4.38 -4.98 -6.45
N GLY A 108 -3.21 -5.19 -7.07
CA GLY A 108 -2.38 -6.36 -6.81
C GLY A 108 -1.96 -6.49 -5.33
N LEU A 109 -1.57 -5.38 -4.70
CA LEU A 109 -1.26 -5.34 -3.26
C LEU A 109 -2.46 -5.74 -2.40
N VAL A 110 -3.60 -5.06 -2.56
CA VAL A 110 -4.77 -5.28 -1.70
C VAL A 110 -5.40 -6.64 -1.97
N TYR A 111 -5.38 -7.13 -3.21
CA TYR A 111 -5.78 -8.50 -3.53
C TYR A 111 -4.89 -9.52 -2.81
N THR A 112 -3.57 -9.29 -2.77
CA THR A 112 -2.63 -10.13 -2.01
C THR A 112 -2.96 -10.14 -0.51
N VAL A 113 -3.31 -8.98 0.07
CA VAL A 113 -3.79 -8.90 1.45
C VAL A 113 -5.04 -9.75 1.66
N TYR A 114 -6.02 -9.65 0.75
CA TYR A 114 -7.23 -10.45 0.83
C TYR A 114 -6.94 -11.96 0.77
N ALA A 115 -6.21 -12.40 -0.24
CA ALA A 115 -5.93 -13.81 -0.48
C ALA A 115 -5.09 -14.47 0.60
N THR A 116 -4.15 -13.73 1.20
CA THR A 116 -3.18 -14.31 2.15
C THR A 116 -3.53 -14.03 3.61
N ALA A 117 -4.19 -12.91 3.90
CA ALA A 117 -4.43 -12.47 5.28
C ALA A 117 -5.92 -12.39 5.67
N ALA A 118 -6.82 -11.96 4.78
CA ALA A 118 -8.22 -11.74 5.13
C ALA A 118 -9.10 -13.00 4.96
N ASP A 119 -8.89 -13.77 3.89
CA ASP A 119 -9.75 -14.91 3.54
C ASP A 119 -9.75 -15.98 4.66
N PRO A 120 -10.91 -16.37 5.22
CA PRO A 120 -11.01 -17.47 6.18
C PRO A 120 -10.43 -18.80 5.66
N LYS A 121 -10.43 -18.99 4.34
CA LYS A 121 -9.91 -20.19 3.65
C LYS A 121 -8.40 -20.13 3.37
N LYS A 122 -7.69 -19.09 3.82
CA LYS A 122 -6.25 -18.88 3.55
C LYS A 122 -5.34 -20.05 3.96
N GLY A 123 -5.71 -20.83 4.97
CA GLY A 123 -4.91 -21.95 5.46
C GLY A 123 -3.46 -21.53 5.77
N SER A 124 -2.48 -22.29 5.24
CA SER A 124 -1.05 -22.02 5.42
C SER A 124 -0.56 -20.73 4.74
N LEU A 125 -1.33 -20.12 3.82
CA LEU A 125 -0.98 -18.82 3.24
C LEU A 125 -0.92 -17.73 4.32
N GLY A 126 -1.71 -17.85 5.39
CA GLY A 126 -1.66 -16.93 6.52
C GLY A 126 -0.28 -16.82 7.18
N THR A 127 0.50 -17.91 7.17
CA THR A 127 1.87 -17.93 7.73
C THR A 127 2.83 -17.07 6.91
N ILE A 128 2.65 -17.05 5.58
CA ILE A 128 3.51 -16.30 4.65
C ILE A 128 2.90 -14.98 4.19
N ALA A 129 1.73 -14.60 4.71
CA ALA A 129 1.03 -13.38 4.30
C ALA A 129 1.91 -12.12 4.41
N PRO A 130 2.63 -11.87 5.53
CA PRO A 130 3.47 -10.68 5.63
C PRO A 130 4.56 -10.61 4.56
N ILE A 131 5.23 -11.73 4.25
CA ILE A 131 6.30 -11.75 3.25
C ILE A 131 5.74 -11.62 1.83
N ALA A 132 4.59 -12.23 1.54
CA ALA A 132 3.90 -12.07 0.26
C ALA A 132 3.48 -10.60 0.02
N ILE A 133 2.93 -9.95 1.05
CA ILE A 133 2.53 -8.53 1.03
C ILE A 133 3.75 -7.62 0.84
N GLY A 134 4.87 -7.91 1.51
CA GLY A 134 6.12 -7.18 1.29
C GLY A 134 6.64 -7.34 -0.14
N PHE A 135 6.71 -8.58 -0.65
CA PHE A 135 7.29 -8.86 -1.96
C PHE A 135 6.46 -8.31 -3.12
N ILE A 136 5.12 -8.30 -3.03
CA ILE A 136 4.32 -7.67 -4.10
C ILE A 136 4.58 -6.17 -4.20
N VAL A 137 4.80 -5.46 -3.08
CA VAL A 137 5.19 -4.04 -3.10
C VAL A 137 6.58 -3.85 -3.70
N GLY A 138 7.55 -4.68 -3.32
CA GLY A 138 8.88 -4.63 -3.92
C GLY A 138 8.85 -4.87 -5.43
N ALA A 139 8.16 -5.92 -5.89
CA ALA A 139 8.00 -6.24 -7.30
C ALA A 139 7.30 -5.11 -8.07
N ASN A 140 6.25 -4.53 -7.51
CA ASN A 140 5.54 -3.42 -8.13
C ASN A 140 6.39 -2.15 -8.21
N ILE A 141 7.27 -1.88 -7.24
CA ILE A 141 8.22 -0.75 -7.32
C ILE A 141 9.23 -0.98 -8.45
N LEU A 142 9.73 -2.20 -8.65
CA LEU A 142 10.62 -2.51 -9.78
C LEU A 142 9.96 -2.19 -11.13
N ALA A 143 8.64 -2.38 -11.24
CA ALA A 143 7.89 -2.10 -12.46
C ALA A 143 7.47 -0.62 -12.58
N ALA A 144 6.87 -0.06 -11.53
CA ALA A 144 6.21 1.25 -11.54
C ALA A 144 7.11 2.42 -11.11
N GLY A 145 8.25 2.13 -10.48
CA GLY A 145 9.20 3.13 -9.99
C GLY A 145 9.59 4.18 -11.04
N PRO A 146 9.98 3.78 -12.26
CA PRO A 146 10.32 4.71 -13.34
C PRO A 146 9.13 5.50 -13.93
N PHE A 147 7.88 5.20 -13.56
CA PHE A 147 6.68 5.79 -14.18
C PHE A 147 5.86 6.62 -13.20
N SER A 148 5.40 6.02 -12.10
CA SER A 148 4.61 6.69 -11.05
C SER A 148 5.40 6.89 -9.75
N GLY A 149 6.57 6.27 -9.62
CA GLY A 149 7.29 6.13 -8.36
C GLY A 149 6.89 4.88 -7.55
N GLY A 150 5.83 4.16 -7.94
CA GLY A 150 5.41 2.92 -7.29
C GLY A 150 4.89 3.13 -5.86
N SER A 151 3.91 4.02 -5.68
CA SER A 151 3.43 4.43 -4.35
C SER A 151 2.63 3.34 -3.65
N MET A 152 1.52 2.91 -4.25
CA MET A 152 0.49 2.02 -3.70
C MET A 152 -0.17 2.47 -2.39
N ASN A 153 0.33 3.53 -1.76
CA ASN A 153 0.05 3.87 -0.38
C ASN A 153 -0.09 5.38 -0.20
N PRO A 154 -1.32 5.88 0.02
CA PRO A 154 -1.56 7.31 0.21
C PRO A 154 -0.76 7.92 1.36
N ALA A 155 -0.62 7.22 2.50
CA ALA A 155 0.14 7.74 3.63
C ALA A 155 1.62 7.88 3.28
N ARG A 156 2.22 6.86 2.64
CA ARG A 156 3.62 6.88 2.19
C ARG A 156 3.91 8.02 1.21
N SER A 157 2.94 8.42 0.40
CA SER A 157 3.06 9.58 -0.51
C SER A 157 2.81 10.91 0.19
N PHE A 158 1.94 10.93 1.20
CA PHE A 158 1.55 12.14 1.93
C PHE A 158 2.63 12.64 2.89
N GLY A 159 3.29 11.76 3.65
CA GLY A 159 4.33 12.16 4.62
C GLY A 159 5.47 12.99 4.00
N PRO A 160 6.10 12.51 2.91
CA PRO A 160 7.11 13.27 2.18
C PRO A 160 6.59 14.60 1.60
N ALA A 161 5.35 14.63 1.10
CA ALA A 161 4.74 15.86 0.58
C ALA A 161 4.60 16.92 1.67
N VAL A 162 4.19 16.52 2.89
CA VAL A 162 4.13 17.41 4.06
C VAL A 162 5.54 17.89 4.46
N ALA A 163 6.51 16.99 4.57
CA ALA A 163 7.86 17.34 5.04
C ALA A 163 8.67 18.20 4.04
N SER A 164 8.36 18.08 2.75
CA SER A 164 8.94 18.88 1.67
C SER A 164 8.15 20.16 1.36
N GLY A 165 6.88 20.24 1.75
CA GLY A 165 5.96 21.31 1.34
C GLY A 165 5.52 21.20 -0.12
N ASN A 166 5.78 20.07 -0.80
CA ASN A 166 5.45 19.86 -2.20
C ASN A 166 4.31 18.84 -2.34
N PHE A 167 3.14 19.31 -2.76
CA PHE A 167 1.94 18.50 -3.02
C PHE A 167 1.62 18.36 -4.51
N GLN A 168 2.56 18.73 -5.40
CA GLN A 168 2.37 18.59 -6.83
C GLN A 168 1.95 17.15 -7.18
N ASP A 169 0.84 17.03 -7.90
CA ASP A 169 0.24 15.77 -8.35
C ASP A 169 -0.02 14.73 -7.24
N ASN A 170 0.01 15.13 -5.96
CA ASN A 170 -0.15 14.21 -4.84
C ASN A 170 -1.50 13.48 -4.86
N TRP A 171 -2.52 14.12 -5.44
CA TRP A 171 -3.86 13.56 -5.61
C TRP A 171 -3.86 12.22 -6.38
N ILE A 172 -2.91 12.00 -7.29
CA ILE A 172 -2.75 10.74 -8.03
C ILE A 172 -2.57 9.58 -7.05
N TYR A 173 -1.78 9.79 -6.01
CA TYR A 173 -1.45 8.80 -4.98
C TYR A 173 -2.53 8.62 -3.92
N TRP A 174 -3.64 9.34 -4.04
CA TRP A 174 -4.88 9.06 -3.32
C TRP A 174 -5.87 8.35 -4.24
N VAL A 175 -6.18 8.97 -5.38
CA VAL A 175 -7.21 8.47 -6.31
C VAL A 175 -6.85 7.09 -6.83
N GLY A 176 -5.63 6.90 -7.36
CA GLY A 176 -5.20 5.63 -7.92
C GLY A 176 -5.24 4.50 -6.89
N PRO A 177 -4.54 4.64 -5.75
CA PRO A 177 -4.53 3.60 -4.73
C PRO A 177 -5.90 3.30 -4.10
N LEU A 178 -6.73 4.32 -3.84
CA LEU A 178 -8.07 4.08 -3.28
C LEU A 178 -8.99 3.35 -4.26
N ILE A 179 -8.94 3.68 -5.55
CA ILE A 179 -9.69 2.95 -6.58
C ILE A 179 -9.17 1.50 -6.67
N GLY A 180 -7.86 1.29 -6.80
CA GLY A 180 -7.28 -0.05 -6.90
C GLY A 180 -7.57 -0.92 -5.68
N GLY A 181 -7.39 -0.37 -4.47
CA GLY A 181 -7.69 -1.06 -3.23
C GLY A 181 -9.17 -1.35 -3.04
N GLY A 182 -10.04 -0.41 -3.41
CA GLY A 182 -11.49 -0.61 -3.36
C GLY A 182 -11.97 -1.67 -4.34
N LEU A 183 -11.48 -1.67 -5.57
CA LEU A 183 -11.77 -2.71 -6.57
C LEU A 183 -11.33 -4.09 -6.07
N ALA A 184 -10.14 -4.21 -5.47
CA ALA A 184 -9.67 -5.46 -4.90
C ALA A 184 -10.57 -5.96 -3.77
N GLY A 185 -10.96 -5.07 -2.84
CA GLY A 185 -11.86 -5.41 -1.74
C GLY A 185 -13.25 -5.86 -2.21
N LEU A 186 -13.83 -5.15 -3.19
CA LEU A 186 -15.11 -5.49 -3.78
C LEU A 186 -15.05 -6.81 -4.56
N ILE A 187 -14.05 -6.98 -5.42
CA ILE A 187 -13.92 -8.19 -6.24
C ILE A 187 -13.65 -9.41 -5.36
N TYR A 188 -12.64 -9.35 -4.48
CA TYR A 188 -12.29 -10.51 -3.66
C TYR A 188 -13.38 -10.85 -2.65
N GLY A 189 -13.91 -9.82 -1.97
CA GLY A 189 -14.97 -9.97 -0.97
C GLY A 189 -16.23 -10.62 -1.54
N ASN A 190 -16.69 -10.19 -2.73
CA ASN A 190 -17.94 -10.70 -3.30
C ASN A 190 -17.78 -11.99 -4.13
N VAL A 191 -16.62 -12.21 -4.77
CA VAL A 191 -16.43 -13.36 -5.67
C VAL A 191 -15.78 -14.55 -4.97
N PHE A 192 -14.77 -14.32 -4.12
CA PHE A 192 -13.96 -15.39 -3.54
C PHE A 192 -14.26 -15.67 -2.07
N MET A 193 -14.75 -14.68 -1.31
CA MET A 193 -15.11 -14.82 0.11
C MET A 193 -16.62 -15.00 0.39
N HIS A 194 -17.43 -15.27 -0.64
CA HIS A 194 -18.86 -15.49 -0.44
C HIS A 194 -19.10 -16.69 0.49
N SER A 195 -19.96 -16.49 1.51
CA SER A 195 -20.44 -17.57 2.37
C SER A 195 -21.29 -18.51 1.51
N GLU A 196 -20.85 -19.74 1.27
CA GLU A 196 -21.79 -20.78 0.87
C GLU A 196 -22.88 -20.85 1.95
N HIS A 197 -24.14 -20.83 1.54
CA HIS A 197 -25.24 -21.15 2.44
C HIS A 197 -24.91 -22.51 3.05
N ALA A 198 -24.59 -22.54 4.35
CA ALA A 198 -24.49 -23.80 5.06
C ALA A 198 -25.84 -24.51 4.87
N PRO A 199 -25.89 -25.74 4.34
CA PRO A 199 -27.14 -26.48 4.31
C PRO A 199 -27.66 -26.58 5.74
N LEU A 200 -28.94 -26.26 5.94
CA LEU A 200 -29.59 -26.47 7.24
C LEU A 200 -29.29 -27.91 7.67
N SER A 201 -28.75 -28.08 8.88
CA SER A 201 -28.56 -29.40 9.45
C SER A 201 -29.93 -30.10 9.48
N ASN A 202 -30.12 -31.10 8.63
CA ASN A 202 -31.28 -31.99 8.68
C ASN A 202 -31.11 -32.93 9.88
N ASP A 203 -31.14 -32.37 11.08
CA ASP A 203 -31.36 -33.12 12.31
C ASP A 203 -32.87 -33.07 12.59
N TYR A 204 -33.61 -33.92 11.86
CA TYR A 204 -34.97 -34.36 12.20
C TYR A 204 -35.00 -35.88 12.26
#